data_AF-A0A8X7UD16-F1
#
_entry.id   AF-A0A8X7UD16-F1
#
_cell.length_a   1.000
_cell.length_b   1.000
_cell.length_c   1.000
_cell.angle_alpha   90.00
_cell.angle_beta   90.00
_cell.angle_gamma   90.00
#
_symmetry.space_group_name_H-M   'P 1'
#
loop_
_entity.id
_entity.type
_entity.pdbx_description
1 polymer ?
#
loop_
_entity_poly.entity_id
_entity_poly.type
_entity_poly.pdbx_seq_one_letter_code
_entity_poly.pdbx_strand_id
1 'polypeptide(L)'
;MQPPIRNPNPRLEFLKPLLNDSTKQFLAQHRTGRTDFSDFESIFTRLLQDHRPDPPLELLWFYSAVVFHSSKQDFGEDSVRLTRSLFQMLVPLSESFSAAKRAATLSPLVYNLSRLVKTRREEVSELLDAIVSYVSAYCGDEGGGCGGGGEDDLLMVTGFSFADLSRVWVVDEAGVGDCLETFMPFVGERLRREVGSESCSVGCLAGIVASQLLLLSLCLRFDSELRKDLRESVVQMVNAFHSCYFSDGILKMLLVEPYLHLTPLLGPEDEAALLETITEAVIESAESLFLNPGSRNDQRSLQLKNIAINWLFLFAKASLRKIDDQEETSRYMNMFSHSRIPYHLVNWVISQGEVIRDVDTLLNSTPVSFIEWLLSLEEQGLRVFDCDHSKNYAKTVVHWSRPDLSLEATLLKQQDGVDQDAEMADHLIVSSISISSGSSTRKRKEERLDKEGETKTKLFKLRHNNFQEKARLQPFVFSDLLVNGTEVGVSDMEL
;
A
#
# COMPACT_ATOMS: atom_id res chain seq x y z
N MET A 1 -7.36 0.08 23.58
CA MET A 1 -8.83 0.19 23.41
C MET A 1 -9.23 -0.68 22.24
N GLN A 2 -10.24 -1.55 22.39
CA GLN A 2 -10.86 -2.19 21.23
C GLN A 2 -11.49 -1.09 20.35
N PRO A 3 -11.37 -1.16 19.02
CA PRO A 3 -12.11 -0.25 18.17
C PRO A 3 -13.62 -0.48 18.43
N PRO A 4 -14.44 0.58 18.42
CA PRO A 4 -15.87 0.41 18.56
C PRO A 4 -16.35 -0.46 17.39
N ILE A 5 -16.98 -1.60 17.71
CA ILE A 5 -17.73 -2.38 16.73
C ILE A 5 -18.91 -1.50 16.33
N ARG A 6 -18.73 -0.70 15.27
CA ARG A 6 -19.83 0.03 14.63
C ARG A 6 -20.63 -0.97 13.82
N ASN A 7 -21.96 -0.98 14.03
CA ASN A 7 -22.87 -1.77 13.22
C ASN A 7 -22.70 -1.40 11.73
N PRO A 8 -22.63 -2.38 10.81
CA PRO A 8 -22.58 -2.11 9.38
C PRO A 8 -23.79 -1.30 8.94
N ASN A 9 -23.61 -0.43 7.94
CA ASN A 9 -24.70 0.34 7.36
C ASN A 9 -25.71 -0.64 6.72
N PRO A 10 -26.93 -0.79 7.25
CA PRO A 10 -27.88 -1.82 6.80
C PRO A 10 -28.29 -1.66 5.33
N ARG A 11 -28.01 -0.50 4.71
CA ARG A 11 -28.22 -0.25 3.29
C ARG A 11 -27.21 -0.95 2.37
N LEU A 12 -26.06 -1.43 2.86
CA LEU A 12 -25.03 -2.03 2.01
C LEU A 12 -24.94 -3.56 2.15
N GLU A 13 -25.65 -4.16 3.11
CA GLU A 13 -25.61 -5.61 3.36
C GLU A 13 -26.11 -6.44 2.17
N PHE A 14 -27.07 -5.91 1.39
CA PHE A 14 -27.59 -6.61 0.21
C PHE A 14 -26.63 -6.59 -0.98
N LEU A 15 -25.68 -5.65 -1.02
CA LEU A 15 -24.77 -5.50 -2.17
C LEU A 15 -23.77 -6.66 -2.26
N LYS A 16 -23.29 -7.17 -1.12
CA LYS A 16 -22.35 -8.29 -1.08
C LYS A 16 -22.90 -9.55 -1.79
N PRO A 17 -24.07 -10.10 -1.41
CA PRO A 17 -24.62 -11.27 -2.11
C PRO A 17 -24.95 -10.96 -3.58
N LEU A 18 -25.49 -9.77 -3.86
CA LEU A 18 -25.82 -9.35 -5.24
C LEU A 18 -24.58 -9.30 -6.15
N LEU A 19 -23.50 -8.66 -5.71
CA LEU A 19 -22.25 -8.56 -6.45
C LEU A 19 -21.60 -9.94 -6.62
N ASN A 20 -21.64 -10.78 -5.59
CA ASN A 20 -21.11 -12.15 -5.67
C ASN A 20 -21.84 -13.00 -6.70
N ASP A 21 -23.17 -12.97 -6.70
CA ASP A 21 -23.98 -13.74 -7.64
C ASP A 21 -23.85 -13.17 -9.07
N SER A 22 -23.83 -11.84 -9.20
CA SER A 22 -23.62 -11.16 -10.48
C SER A 22 -22.24 -11.47 -11.07
N THR A 23 -21.19 -11.49 -10.25
CA THR A 23 -19.83 -11.87 -10.64
C THR A 23 -19.80 -13.30 -11.16
N LYS A 24 -20.38 -14.26 -10.41
CA LYS A 24 -20.44 -15.66 -10.84
C LYS A 24 -21.20 -15.82 -12.16
N GLN A 25 -22.34 -15.14 -12.28
CA GLN A 25 -23.18 -15.21 -13.48
C GLN A 25 -22.49 -14.58 -14.69
N PHE A 26 -21.86 -13.41 -14.51
CA PHE A 26 -21.07 -12.76 -15.55
C PHE A 26 -19.95 -13.68 -16.06
N LEU A 27 -19.14 -14.23 -15.15
CA LEU A 27 -18.04 -15.13 -15.50
C LEU A 27 -18.53 -16.40 -16.21
N ALA A 28 -19.65 -16.97 -15.77
CA ALA A 28 -20.25 -18.13 -16.43
C ALA A 28 -20.74 -17.81 -17.85
N GLN A 29 -21.43 -16.69 -18.02
CA GLN A 29 -21.95 -16.26 -19.32
C GLN A 29 -20.83 -15.86 -20.30
N HIS A 30 -19.80 -15.17 -19.81
CA HIS A 30 -18.63 -14.83 -20.62
C HIS A 30 -17.92 -16.09 -21.14
N ARG A 31 -17.75 -17.12 -20.28
CA ARG A 31 -17.16 -18.41 -20.69
C ARG A 31 -17.99 -19.16 -21.74
N THR A 32 -19.30 -18.92 -21.80
CA THR A 32 -20.17 -19.46 -22.87
C THR A 32 -20.10 -18.67 -24.17
N GLY A 33 -19.28 -17.63 -24.25
CA GLY A 33 -19.11 -16.78 -25.43
C GLY A 33 -20.15 -15.64 -25.53
N ARG A 34 -20.88 -15.34 -24.45
CA ARG A 34 -21.80 -14.18 -24.42
C ARG A 34 -20.97 -12.88 -24.46
N THR A 35 -21.32 -11.98 -25.37
CA THR A 35 -20.66 -10.67 -25.52
C THR A 35 -21.56 -9.49 -25.13
N ASP A 36 -22.88 -9.65 -25.20
CA ASP A 36 -23.85 -8.63 -24.81
C ASP A 36 -24.28 -8.80 -23.35
N PHE A 37 -23.93 -7.85 -22.49
CA PHE A 37 -24.29 -7.82 -21.07
C PHE A 37 -25.24 -6.67 -20.70
N SER A 38 -26.05 -6.19 -21.65
CA SER A 38 -27.03 -5.10 -21.45
C SER A 38 -27.98 -5.32 -20.25
N ASP A 39 -28.32 -6.56 -19.92
CA ASP A 39 -29.09 -6.91 -18.71
C ASP A 39 -28.39 -6.41 -17.43
N PHE A 40 -27.09 -6.71 -17.30
CA PHE A 40 -26.28 -6.25 -16.18
C PHE A 40 -26.14 -4.72 -16.22
N GLU A 41 -25.85 -4.15 -17.38
CA GLU A 41 -25.72 -2.70 -17.53
C GLU A 41 -26.97 -1.97 -17.04
N SER A 42 -28.17 -2.42 -17.43
CA SER A 42 -29.44 -1.81 -17.01
C SER A 42 -29.64 -1.88 -15.49
N ILE A 43 -29.36 -3.04 -14.88
CA ILE A 43 -29.50 -3.25 -13.43
C ILE A 43 -28.53 -2.36 -12.67
N PHE A 44 -27.25 -2.39 -13.05
CA PHE A 44 -26.19 -1.69 -12.34
C PHE A 44 -26.21 -0.18 -12.57
N THR A 45 -26.73 0.29 -13.71
CA THR A 45 -27.01 1.72 -13.93
C THR A 45 -28.02 2.25 -12.92
N ARG A 46 -29.13 1.53 -12.68
CA ARG A 46 -30.13 1.93 -11.68
C ARG A 46 -29.54 1.93 -10.29
N LEU A 47 -28.78 0.89 -9.94
CA LEU A 47 -28.11 0.82 -8.64
C LEU A 47 -27.13 1.98 -8.43
N LEU A 48 -26.33 2.34 -9.45
CA LEU A 48 -25.43 3.50 -9.36
C LEU A 48 -26.20 4.81 -9.16
N GLN A 49 -27.35 4.97 -9.83
CA GLN A 49 -28.22 6.14 -9.67
C GLN A 49 -28.83 6.21 -8.26
N ASP A 50 -29.30 5.08 -7.73
CA ASP A 50 -29.90 4.98 -6.39
C ASP A 50 -28.92 5.32 -5.26
N HIS A 51 -27.62 5.13 -5.49
CA HIS A 51 -26.55 5.37 -4.51
C HIS A 51 -25.79 6.67 -4.75
N ARG A 52 -26.26 7.56 -5.63
CA ARG A 52 -25.68 8.91 -5.78
C ARG A 52 -25.90 9.76 -4.51
N PRO A 53 -24.96 10.65 -4.15
CA PRO A 53 -23.78 11.04 -4.93
C PRO A 53 -22.56 10.13 -4.77
N ASP A 54 -22.51 9.20 -3.81
CA ASP A 54 -21.31 8.42 -3.51
C ASP A 54 -21.54 6.90 -3.56
N PRO A 55 -21.73 6.29 -4.76
CA PRO A 55 -21.90 4.85 -4.88
C PRO A 55 -20.67 4.07 -4.37
N PRO A 56 -20.85 2.85 -3.82
CA PRO A 56 -19.74 1.99 -3.43
C PRO A 56 -18.77 1.71 -4.59
N LEU A 57 -17.47 1.63 -4.28
CA LEU A 57 -16.42 1.45 -5.29
C LEU A 57 -16.59 0.13 -6.05
N GLU A 58 -16.98 -0.92 -5.34
CA GLU A 58 -17.25 -2.27 -5.84
C GLU A 58 -18.32 -2.28 -6.93
N LEU A 59 -19.37 -1.49 -6.70
CA LEU A 59 -20.48 -1.35 -7.64
C LEU A 59 -20.02 -0.70 -8.94
N LEU A 60 -19.23 0.38 -8.82
CA LEU A 60 -18.67 1.09 -9.97
C LEU A 60 -17.67 0.21 -10.74
N TRP A 61 -16.83 -0.55 -10.04
CA TRP A 61 -15.88 -1.49 -10.66
C TRP A 61 -16.57 -2.62 -11.41
N PHE A 62 -17.60 -3.23 -10.84
CA PHE A 62 -18.36 -4.27 -11.54
C PHE A 62 -19.07 -3.70 -12.77
N TYR A 63 -19.76 -2.56 -12.60
CA TYR A 63 -20.43 -1.87 -13.71
C TYR A 63 -19.46 -1.52 -14.85
N SER A 64 -18.31 -0.93 -14.51
CA SER A 64 -17.31 -0.53 -15.50
C SER A 64 -16.70 -1.73 -16.23
N ALA A 65 -16.53 -2.88 -15.55
CA ALA A 65 -16.12 -4.12 -16.21
C ALA A 65 -17.18 -4.61 -17.21
N VAL A 66 -18.46 -4.64 -16.80
CA VAL A 66 -19.58 -5.04 -17.68
C VAL A 66 -19.63 -4.18 -18.95
N VAL A 67 -19.56 -2.85 -18.79
CA VAL A 67 -19.55 -1.92 -19.93
C VAL A 67 -18.32 -2.15 -20.80
N PHE A 68 -17.14 -2.25 -20.19
CA PHE A 68 -15.88 -2.46 -20.92
C PHE A 68 -15.91 -3.74 -21.77
N HIS A 69 -16.34 -4.87 -21.19
CA HIS A 69 -16.41 -6.14 -21.91
C HIS A 69 -17.49 -6.14 -23.00
N SER A 70 -18.62 -5.47 -22.77
CA SER A 70 -19.68 -5.33 -23.79
C SER A 70 -19.21 -4.48 -24.98
N SER A 71 -18.44 -3.42 -24.71
CA SER A 71 -17.93 -2.52 -25.76
C SER A 71 -16.79 -3.12 -26.59
N LYS A 72 -16.17 -4.24 -26.21
CA LYS A 72 -15.04 -4.82 -26.97
C LYS A 72 -15.37 -5.05 -28.45
N GLN A 73 -16.60 -5.46 -28.74
CA GLN A 73 -17.04 -5.71 -30.11
C GLN A 73 -17.08 -4.44 -30.97
N ASP A 74 -17.44 -3.29 -30.38
CA ASP A 74 -17.56 -2.01 -31.09
C ASP A 74 -16.19 -1.39 -31.42
N PHE A 75 -15.17 -1.70 -30.61
CA PHE A 75 -13.82 -1.16 -30.76
C PHE A 75 -12.88 -2.09 -31.54
N GLY A 76 -13.25 -3.35 -31.74
CA GLY A 76 -12.43 -4.32 -32.48
C GLY A 76 -11.04 -4.48 -31.86
N GLU A 77 -9.99 -4.30 -32.66
CA GLU A 77 -8.60 -4.41 -32.21
C GLU A 77 -8.06 -3.12 -31.55
N ASP A 78 -8.83 -2.02 -31.54
CA ASP A 78 -8.42 -0.71 -31.01
C ASP A 78 -8.55 -0.62 -29.48
N SER A 79 -7.69 -1.40 -28.83
CA SER A 79 -7.67 -1.59 -27.37
C SER A 79 -7.28 -0.31 -26.61
N VAL A 80 -6.49 0.58 -27.24
CA VAL A 80 -6.12 1.88 -26.66
C VAL A 80 -7.34 2.79 -26.61
N ARG A 81 -8.11 2.87 -27.70
CA ARG A 81 -9.31 3.71 -27.75
C ARG A 81 -10.41 3.19 -26.84
N LEU A 82 -10.53 1.87 -26.66
CA LEU A 82 -11.39 1.25 -25.64
C LEU A 82 -10.94 1.60 -24.21
N THR A 83 -9.64 1.60 -23.94
CA THR A 83 -9.10 2.01 -22.62
C THR A 83 -9.32 3.50 -22.37
N ARG A 84 -9.21 4.34 -23.41
CA ARG A 84 -9.54 5.77 -23.35
C ARG A 84 -11.02 6.00 -23.06
N SER A 85 -11.94 5.24 -23.67
CA SER A 85 -13.37 5.37 -23.39
C SER A 85 -13.70 4.94 -21.95
N LEU A 86 -13.01 3.94 -21.41
CA LEU A 86 -13.12 3.58 -19.98
C LEU A 86 -12.72 4.75 -19.08
N PHE A 87 -11.60 5.41 -19.34
CA PHE A 87 -11.18 6.59 -18.58
C PHE A 87 -12.22 7.73 -18.65
N GLN A 88 -12.73 8.01 -19.84
CA GLN A 88 -13.77 9.02 -20.06
C GLN A 88 -15.10 8.70 -19.36
N MET A 89 -15.40 7.42 -19.12
CA MET A 89 -16.59 6.99 -18.38
C MET A 89 -16.37 7.08 -16.85
N LEU A 90 -15.19 6.70 -16.35
CA LEU A 90 -14.90 6.72 -14.91
C LEU A 90 -14.79 8.13 -14.35
N VAL A 91 -14.22 9.09 -15.09
CA VAL A 91 -14.01 10.47 -14.60
C VAL A 91 -15.33 11.14 -14.17
N PRO A 92 -16.39 11.22 -14.98
CA PRO A 92 -17.66 11.83 -14.56
C PRO A 92 -18.37 11.06 -13.44
N LEU A 93 -18.21 9.73 -13.39
CA LEU A 93 -18.82 8.89 -12.36
C LEU A 93 -18.14 9.05 -10.99
N SER A 94 -16.95 9.65 -10.95
CA SER A 94 -16.15 9.87 -9.74
C SER A 94 -16.06 11.33 -9.30
N GLU A 95 -16.81 12.23 -9.94
CA GLU A 95 -16.76 13.67 -9.65
C GLU A 95 -17.10 14.01 -8.19
N SER A 96 -18.01 13.27 -7.57
CA SER A 96 -18.41 13.41 -6.17
C SER A 96 -17.56 12.62 -5.18
N PHE A 97 -16.61 11.79 -5.65
CA PHE A 97 -15.79 10.94 -4.80
C PHE A 97 -14.71 11.72 -4.07
N SER A 98 -14.30 11.19 -2.91
CA SER A 98 -13.09 11.61 -2.23
C SER A 98 -11.85 11.38 -3.12
N ALA A 99 -10.80 12.17 -2.91
CA ALA A 99 -9.55 12.08 -3.66
C ALA A 99 -8.98 10.65 -3.72
N ALA A 100 -8.97 9.94 -2.58
CA ALA A 100 -8.56 8.55 -2.51
C ALA A 100 -9.45 7.63 -3.36
N LYS A 101 -10.77 7.78 -3.26
CA LYS A 101 -11.72 6.94 -4.00
C LYS A 101 -11.66 7.20 -5.51
N ARG A 102 -11.39 8.45 -5.95
CA ARG A 102 -11.09 8.77 -7.36
C ARG A 102 -9.85 8.02 -7.85
N ALA A 103 -8.74 8.07 -7.11
CA ALA A 103 -7.53 7.33 -7.48
C ALA A 103 -7.79 5.82 -7.53
N ALA A 104 -8.43 5.24 -6.51
CA ALA A 104 -8.77 3.82 -6.47
C ALA A 104 -9.65 3.38 -7.66
N THR A 105 -10.56 4.24 -8.12
CA THR A 105 -11.43 3.98 -9.28
C THR A 105 -10.63 3.68 -10.56
N LEU A 106 -9.40 4.18 -10.68
CA LEU A 106 -8.55 4.02 -11.86
C LEU A 106 -7.82 2.67 -11.95
N SER A 107 -7.95 1.77 -10.96
CA SER A 107 -7.23 0.48 -10.98
C SER A 107 -7.42 -0.33 -12.29
N PRO A 108 -8.63 -0.41 -12.88
CA PRO A 108 -8.80 -1.11 -14.15
C PRO A 108 -8.04 -0.49 -15.33
N LEU A 109 -7.78 0.81 -15.29
CA LEU A 109 -6.97 1.48 -16.30
C LEU A 109 -5.52 1.05 -16.18
N VAL A 110 -4.98 0.97 -14.97
CA VAL A 110 -3.61 0.48 -14.73
C VAL A 110 -3.42 -0.91 -15.32
N TYR A 111 -4.36 -1.82 -15.05
CA TYR A 111 -4.36 -3.16 -15.62
C TYR A 111 -4.28 -3.13 -17.15
N ASN A 112 -5.19 -2.40 -17.81
CA ASN A 112 -5.20 -2.32 -19.27
C ASN A 112 -3.94 -1.64 -19.86
N LEU A 113 -3.49 -0.54 -19.27
CA LEU A 113 -2.31 0.20 -19.74
C LEU A 113 -1.03 -0.64 -19.62
N SER A 114 -0.87 -1.39 -18.52
CA SER A 114 0.31 -2.26 -18.32
C SER A 114 0.45 -3.33 -19.40
N ARG A 115 -0.66 -3.82 -19.94
CA ARG A 115 -0.69 -4.78 -21.06
C ARG A 115 -0.40 -4.07 -22.38
N LEU A 116 -1.01 -2.91 -22.60
CA LEU A 116 -0.90 -2.17 -23.86
C LEU A 116 0.49 -1.56 -24.09
N VAL A 117 1.19 -1.16 -23.02
CA VAL A 117 2.56 -0.61 -23.10
C VAL A 117 3.51 -1.54 -23.87
N LYS A 118 3.32 -2.86 -23.78
CA LYS A 118 4.17 -3.85 -24.44
C LYS A 118 4.07 -3.80 -25.97
N THR A 119 2.95 -3.35 -26.52
CA THR A 119 2.65 -3.40 -27.97
C THR A 119 2.40 -2.03 -28.59
N ARG A 120 1.98 -1.03 -27.81
CA ARG A 120 1.50 0.28 -28.29
C ARG A 120 2.05 1.44 -27.45
N ARG A 121 3.37 1.43 -27.21
CA ARG A 121 4.07 2.32 -26.28
C ARG A 121 3.73 3.82 -26.46
N GLU A 122 3.78 4.32 -27.70
CA GLU A 122 3.57 5.75 -28.02
C GLU A 122 2.12 6.20 -27.76
N GLU A 123 1.13 5.46 -28.29
CA GLU A 123 -0.30 5.78 -28.08
C GLU A 123 -0.69 5.71 -26.60
N VAL A 124 -0.11 4.78 -25.85
CA VAL A 124 -0.34 4.63 -24.41
C VAL A 124 0.29 5.77 -23.61
N SER A 125 1.42 6.31 -24.06
CA SER A 125 2.09 7.42 -23.38
C SER A 125 1.19 8.67 -23.31
N GLU A 126 0.53 9.03 -24.41
CA GLU A 126 -0.39 10.17 -24.45
C GLU A 126 -1.57 9.98 -23.49
N LEU A 127 -2.17 8.78 -23.49
CA LEU A 127 -3.29 8.46 -22.59
C LEU A 127 -2.85 8.46 -21.13
N LEU A 128 -1.67 7.92 -20.83
CA LEU A 128 -1.12 7.89 -19.49
C LEU A 128 -0.84 9.29 -18.96
N ASP A 129 -0.33 10.20 -19.80
CA ASP A 129 -0.10 11.59 -19.41
C ASP A 129 -1.40 12.32 -19.03
N ALA A 130 -2.49 12.05 -19.76
CA ALA A 130 -3.80 12.58 -19.40
C ALA A 130 -4.29 12.03 -18.04
N ILE A 131 -4.05 10.74 -17.76
CA ILE A 131 -4.44 10.09 -16.50
C ILE A 131 -3.59 10.62 -15.33
N VAL A 132 -2.27 10.72 -15.50
CA VAL A 132 -1.36 11.28 -14.48
C VAL A 132 -1.71 12.74 -14.18
N SER A 133 -2.04 13.53 -15.20
CA SER A 133 -2.50 14.90 -15.03
C SER A 133 -3.81 14.96 -14.23
N TYR A 134 -4.76 14.06 -14.50
CA TYR A 134 -5.99 13.94 -13.72
C TYR A 134 -5.72 13.56 -12.25
N VAL A 135 -4.86 12.58 -11.98
CA VAL A 135 -4.53 12.19 -10.60
C VAL A 135 -3.88 13.34 -9.84
N SER A 136 -2.94 14.03 -10.47
CA SER A 136 -2.22 15.16 -9.87
C SER A 136 -3.16 16.33 -9.56
N ALA A 137 -4.15 16.58 -10.42
CA ALA A 137 -5.11 17.68 -10.26
C ALA A 137 -6.26 17.37 -9.30
N TYR A 138 -6.73 16.12 -9.22
CA TYR A 138 -8.02 15.80 -8.57
C TYR A 138 -7.95 14.73 -7.48
N CYS A 139 -6.80 14.08 -7.28
CA CYS A 139 -6.62 12.99 -6.30
C CYS A 139 -5.61 13.31 -5.19
N GLY A 140 -5.09 14.54 -5.13
CA GLY A 140 -4.23 15.01 -4.04
C GLY A 140 -5.01 15.42 -2.78
N ASP A 141 -4.30 15.59 -1.67
CA ASP A 141 -4.82 16.17 -0.43
C ASP A 141 -4.98 17.70 -0.62
N GLU A 142 -6.11 18.18 -1.15
CA GLU A 142 -6.33 19.63 -1.27
C GLU A 142 -6.43 20.32 0.10
N GLY A 143 -5.76 21.47 0.20
CA GLY A 143 -5.61 22.25 1.42
C GLY A 143 -6.94 22.71 2.04
N GLY A 144 -7.06 22.50 3.36
CA GLY A 144 -7.82 23.38 4.25
C GLY A 144 -9.35 23.39 4.13
N GLY A 145 -9.96 22.51 3.34
CA GLY A 145 -11.40 22.49 3.09
C GLY A 145 -12.04 21.13 3.35
N CYS A 146 -11.85 20.54 4.54
CA CYS A 146 -12.73 19.45 5.02
C CYS A 146 -14.12 20.01 5.39
N GLY A 147 -14.82 20.57 4.40
CA GLY A 147 -16.23 20.91 4.49
C GLY A 147 -17.07 19.72 4.05
N GLY A 148 -16.96 18.60 4.76
CA GLY A 148 -17.74 17.41 4.43
C GLY A 148 -17.19 16.12 5.01
N GLY A 149 -17.34 15.94 6.31
CA GLY A 149 -17.25 14.63 6.95
C GLY A 149 -15.85 14.25 7.42
N GLY A 150 -15.71 14.07 8.73
CA GLY A 150 -14.79 13.03 9.22
C GLY A 150 -15.29 11.70 8.68
N GLU A 151 -14.84 11.31 7.49
CA GLU A 151 -15.09 10.00 6.95
C GLU A 151 -14.19 9.02 7.69
N ASP A 152 -14.85 8.05 8.34
CA ASP A 152 -14.27 6.72 8.55
C ASP A 152 -13.34 6.41 7.38
N ASP A 153 -12.10 5.99 7.69
CA ASP A 153 -11.26 5.17 6.83
C ASP A 153 -12.17 4.47 5.81
N LEU A 154 -12.13 4.86 4.53
CA LEU A 154 -13.09 4.39 3.52
C LEU A 154 -12.96 2.87 3.41
N LEU A 155 -13.62 2.15 4.31
CA LEU A 155 -13.67 0.71 4.32
C LEU A 155 -14.55 0.34 3.13
N MET A 156 -14.06 -0.65 2.39
CA MET A 156 -14.88 -1.38 1.45
C MET A 156 -16.20 -1.79 2.11
N VAL A 157 -17.24 -2.03 1.31
CA VAL A 157 -18.46 -2.66 1.78
C VAL A 157 -18.05 -3.89 2.60
N THR A 158 -18.36 -3.88 3.90
CA THR A 158 -17.81 -4.83 4.86
C THR A 158 -17.94 -6.27 4.36
N GLY A 159 -16.79 -6.94 4.20
CA GLY A 159 -16.72 -8.32 3.74
C GLY A 159 -16.63 -8.50 2.22
N PHE A 160 -16.40 -7.46 1.43
CA PHE A 160 -16.11 -7.61 0.01
C PHE A 160 -14.60 -7.65 -0.24
N SER A 161 -14.13 -8.58 -1.09
CA SER A 161 -12.70 -8.69 -1.46
C SER A 161 -12.49 -8.16 -2.88
N PHE A 162 -11.46 -7.31 -3.05
CA PHE A 162 -11.03 -6.88 -4.39
C PHE A 162 -10.60 -8.03 -5.29
N ALA A 163 -10.13 -9.14 -4.70
CA ALA A 163 -9.74 -10.32 -5.45
C ALA A 163 -10.92 -10.87 -6.26
N ASP A 164 -12.15 -10.82 -5.75
CA ASP A 164 -13.32 -11.32 -6.46
C ASP A 164 -13.67 -10.48 -7.70
N LEU A 165 -13.54 -9.15 -7.61
CA LEU A 165 -13.78 -8.25 -8.74
C LEU A 165 -12.65 -8.30 -9.78
N SER A 166 -11.40 -8.53 -9.36
CA SER A 166 -10.27 -8.65 -10.30
C SER A 166 -10.52 -9.73 -11.36
N ARG A 167 -11.21 -10.81 -10.97
CA ARG A 167 -11.57 -11.94 -11.85
C ARG A 167 -12.47 -11.55 -13.02
N VAL A 168 -13.32 -10.53 -12.83
CA VAL A 168 -14.21 -10.00 -13.87
C VAL A 168 -13.37 -9.30 -14.94
N TRP A 169 -12.33 -8.59 -14.54
CA TRP A 169 -11.43 -7.86 -15.43
C TRP A 169 -10.44 -8.76 -16.18
N VAL A 170 -9.94 -9.81 -15.53
CA VAL A 170 -9.00 -10.76 -16.14
C VAL A 170 -9.70 -11.98 -16.78
N VAL A 171 -11.01 -11.88 -17.06
CA VAL A 171 -11.83 -13.01 -17.53
C VAL A 171 -11.33 -13.63 -18.84
N ASP A 172 -10.64 -12.85 -19.69
CA ASP A 172 -10.05 -13.32 -20.94
C ASP A 172 -8.72 -14.08 -20.76
N GLU A 173 -8.06 -13.92 -19.60
CA GLU A 173 -6.75 -14.51 -19.30
C GLU A 173 -6.87 -15.93 -18.73
N ALA A 174 -7.85 -16.70 -19.22
CA ALA A 174 -8.26 -17.97 -18.64
C ALA A 174 -7.09 -18.95 -18.45
N GLY A 175 -6.85 -19.35 -17.19
CA GLY A 175 -5.87 -20.37 -16.83
C GLY A 175 -4.50 -19.85 -16.36
N VAL A 176 -4.30 -18.53 -16.29
CA VAL A 176 -3.03 -17.92 -15.87
C VAL A 176 -3.11 -17.45 -14.41
N GLY A 177 -2.51 -18.24 -13.51
CA GLY A 177 -2.06 -17.79 -12.18
C GLY A 177 -3.10 -17.16 -11.25
N ASP A 178 -2.60 -16.37 -10.30
CA ASP A 178 -3.41 -15.55 -9.40
C ASP A 178 -4.04 -14.38 -10.19
N CYS A 179 -5.37 -14.24 -10.14
CA CYS A 179 -6.08 -13.17 -10.85
C CYS A 179 -5.63 -11.78 -10.39
N LEU A 180 -5.27 -11.64 -9.11
CA LEU A 180 -4.84 -10.36 -8.56
C LEU A 180 -3.42 -10.00 -9.01
N GLU A 181 -2.55 -10.99 -9.19
CA GLU A 181 -1.23 -10.83 -9.80
C GLU A 181 -1.34 -10.33 -11.24
N THR A 182 -2.21 -10.93 -12.05
CA THR A 182 -2.47 -10.48 -13.43
C THR A 182 -3.06 -9.07 -13.46
N PHE A 183 -3.96 -8.74 -12.52
CA PHE A 183 -4.61 -7.43 -12.46
C PHE A 183 -3.69 -6.31 -11.94
N MET A 184 -2.72 -6.64 -11.07
CA MET A 184 -1.80 -5.68 -10.44
C MET A 184 -0.34 -6.11 -10.64
N PRO A 185 0.19 -5.99 -11.87
CA PRO A 185 1.45 -6.63 -12.25
C PRO A 185 2.67 -6.09 -11.50
N PHE A 186 2.66 -4.84 -11.04
CA PHE A 186 3.83 -4.24 -10.34
C PHE A 186 3.78 -4.39 -8.83
N VAL A 187 2.74 -5.02 -8.29
CA VAL A 187 2.49 -5.11 -6.85
C VAL A 187 3.00 -6.45 -6.34
N GLY A 188 3.88 -6.42 -5.34
CA GLY A 188 4.42 -7.63 -4.71
C GLY A 188 3.36 -8.50 -4.05
N GLU A 189 3.64 -9.79 -3.90
CA GLU A 189 2.71 -10.82 -3.39
C GLU A 189 2.10 -10.42 -2.03
N ARG A 190 2.91 -9.83 -1.16
CA ARG A 190 2.45 -9.41 0.16
C ARG A 190 1.45 -8.26 0.11
N LEU A 191 1.67 -7.26 -0.74
CA LEU A 191 0.72 -6.16 -0.91
C LEU A 191 -0.54 -6.63 -1.65
N ARG A 192 -0.41 -7.58 -2.58
CA ARG A 192 -1.57 -8.24 -3.19
C ARG A 192 -2.40 -8.98 -2.15
N ARG A 193 -1.79 -9.67 -1.17
CA ARG A 193 -2.53 -10.29 -0.05
C ARG A 193 -3.27 -9.27 0.81
N GLU A 194 -2.69 -8.09 1.06
CA GLU A 194 -3.37 -6.98 1.76
C GLU A 194 -4.58 -6.50 0.96
N VAL A 195 -4.44 -6.28 -0.34
CA VAL A 195 -5.53 -5.88 -1.25
C VAL A 195 -6.61 -6.95 -1.36
N GLY A 196 -6.23 -8.22 -1.43
CA GLY A 196 -7.17 -9.34 -1.49
C GLY A 196 -7.92 -9.60 -0.18
N SER A 197 -7.54 -8.95 0.91
CA SER A 197 -8.24 -9.09 2.20
C SER A 197 -9.56 -8.31 2.23
N GLU A 198 -10.55 -8.83 2.96
CA GLU A 198 -11.82 -8.12 3.22
C GLU A 198 -11.64 -6.84 4.07
N SER A 199 -10.42 -6.60 4.58
CA SER A 199 -10.04 -5.44 5.39
C SER A 199 -9.29 -4.36 4.61
N CYS A 200 -9.08 -4.53 3.30
CA CYS A 200 -8.40 -3.53 2.49
C CYS A 200 -9.22 -2.22 2.48
N SER A 201 -8.58 -1.11 2.85
CA SER A 201 -9.21 0.20 2.74
C SER A 201 -9.09 0.74 1.31
N VAL A 202 -10.05 1.57 0.90
CA VAL A 202 -9.99 2.30 -0.38
C VAL A 202 -8.73 3.16 -0.43
N GLY A 203 -8.28 3.69 0.71
CA GLY A 203 -7.02 4.42 0.82
C GLY A 203 -5.79 3.59 0.47
N CYS A 204 -5.70 2.35 0.96
CA CYS A 204 -4.61 1.43 0.61
C CYS A 204 -4.59 1.14 -0.89
N LEU A 205 -5.76 0.82 -1.46
CA LEU A 205 -5.90 0.64 -2.90
C LEU A 205 -5.52 1.90 -3.69
N ALA A 206 -5.99 3.08 -3.28
CA ALA A 206 -5.68 4.35 -3.93
C ALA A 206 -4.17 4.59 -4.01
N GLY A 207 -3.45 4.35 -2.90
CA GLY A 207 -2.00 4.42 -2.84
C GLY A 207 -1.31 3.48 -3.82
N ILE A 208 -1.80 2.24 -3.89
CA ILE A 208 -1.28 1.22 -4.81
C ILE A 208 -1.53 1.61 -6.27
N VAL A 209 -2.72 2.07 -6.62
CA VAL A 209 -3.07 2.50 -7.99
C VAL A 209 -2.23 3.69 -8.42
N ALA A 210 -2.12 4.71 -7.56
CA ALA A 210 -1.29 5.89 -7.81
C ALA A 210 0.19 5.51 -8.02
N SER A 211 0.71 4.60 -7.19
CA SER A 211 2.09 4.12 -7.29
C SER A 211 2.32 3.36 -8.60
N GLN A 212 1.38 2.49 -9.01
CA GLN A 212 1.50 1.78 -10.29
C GLN A 212 1.45 2.73 -11.50
N LEU A 213 0.64 3.79 -11.45
CA LEU A 213 0.60 4.82 -12.50
C LEU A 213 1.93 5.57 -12.60
N LEU A 214 2.51 5.95 -11.45
CA LEU A 214 3.84 6.54 -11.38
C LEU A 214 4.87 5.62 -12.06
N LEU A 215 4.94 4.36 -11.63
CA LEU A 215 5.89 3.37 -12.15
C LEU A 215 5.73 3.18 -13.65
N LEU A 216 4.50 3.04 -14.13
CA LEU A 216 4.23 2.87 -15.55
C LEU A 216 4.66 4.11 -16.36
N SER A 217 4.41 5.30 -15.82
CA SER A 217 4.77 6.56 -16.47
C SER A 217 6.28 6.72 -16.56
N LEU A 218 6.99 6.38 -15.48
CA LEU A 218 8.43 6.37 -15.46
C LEU A 218 9.03 5.32 -16.40
N CYS A 219 8.45 4.12 -16.49
CA CYS A 219 8.90 3.11 -17.44
C CYS A 219 8.79 3.59 -18.90
N LEU A 220 7.75 4.35 -19.24
CA LEU A 220 7.59 4.91 -20.58
C LEU A 220 8.59 6.02 -20.87
N ARG A 221 8.90 6.84 -19.87
CA ARG A 221 9.84 7.97 -19.95
C ARG A 221 11.31 7.58 -19.75
N PHE A 222 11.57 6.36 -19.28
CA PHE A 222 12.93 5.90 -19.01
C PHE A 222 13.68 5.73 -20.33
N ASP A 223 14.66 6.61 -20.51
CA ASP A 223 15.72 6.47 -21.49
C ASP A 223 17.04 6.57 -20.73
N SER A 224 17.85 5.50 -20.80
CA SER A 224 19.10 5.35 -20.05
C SER A 224 20.12 6.48 -20.32
N GLU A 225 19.98 7.17 -21.46
CA GLU A 225 20.84 8.28 -21.89
C GLU A 225 20.49 9.63 -21.23
N LEU A 226 19.30 9.78 -20.62
CA LEU A 226 18.76 11.05 -20.09
C LEU A 226 18.57 11.07 -18.56
N ARG A 227 19.41 10.33 -17.81
CA ARG A 227 19.27 10.11 -16.36
C ARG A 227 19.12 11.36 -15.48
N LYS A 228 19.76 12.50 -15.82
CA LYS A 228 19.65 13.73 -15.02
C LYS A 228 18.28 14.40 -15.16
N ASP A 229 17.78 14.48 -16.39
CA ASP A 229 16.45 15.01 -16.68
C ASP A 229 15.35 14.09 -16.11
N LEU A 230 15.63 12.78 -16.08
CA LEU A 230 14.78 11.79 -15.45
C LEU A 230 14.66 12.02 -13.93
N ARG A 231 15.76 12.27 -13.20
CA ARG A 231 15.70 12.48 -11.74
C ARG A 231 14.80 13.66 -11.39
N GLU A 232 14.96 14.80 -12.07
CA GLU A 232 14.09 15.96 -11.85
C GLU A 232 12.64 15.65 -12.20
N SER A 233 12.39 14.94 -13.30
CA SER A 233 11.06 14.50 -13.70
C SER A 233 10.41 13.57 -12.65
N VAL A 234 11.17 12.64 -12.07
CA VAL A 234 10.70 11.73 -11.01
C VAL A 234 10.31 12.54 -9.77
N VAL A 235 11.17 13.47 -9.32
CA VAL A 235 10.88 14.33 -8.17
C VAL A 235 9.62 15.16 -8.41
N GLN A 236 9.49 15.77 -9.59
CA GLN A 236 8.29 16.52 -9.96
C GLN A 236 7.03 15.65 -9.93
N MET A 237 7.10 14.43 -10.45
CA MET A 237 5.96 13.52 -10.49
C MET A 237 5.57 13.01 -9.10
N VAL A 238 6.54 12.62 -8.26
CA VAL A 238 6.31 12.22 -6.86
C VAL A 238 5.65 13.36 -6.09
N ASN A 239 6.12 14.59 -6.28
CA ASN A 239 5.53 15.77 -5.65
C ASN A 239 4.13 16.11 -6.19
N ALA A 240 3.86 15.85 -7.48
CA ALA A 240 2.59 16.16 -8.12
C ALA A 240 1.41 15.29 -7.63
N PHE A 241 1.67 14.03 -7.24
CA PHE A 241 0.61 13.15 -6.73
C PHE A 241 0.13 13.53 -5.31
N HIS A 242 0.93 14.29 -4.56
CA HIS A 242 0.65 14.92 -3.26
C HIS A 242 -0.50 14.31 -2.42
N SER A 243 -0.39 13.04 -2.05
CA SER A 243 -1.38 12.34 -1.23
C SER A 243 -0.71 11.42 -0.22
N CYS A 244 -1.18 11.43 1.03
CA CYS A 244 -0.68 10.53 2.06
C CYS A 244 -0.87 9.04 1.69
N TYR A 245 -1.92 8.70 0.93
CA TYR A 245 -2.14 7.36 0.43
C TYR A 245 -1.13 6.96 -0.63
N PHE A 246 -0.83 7.84 -1.58
CA PHE A 246 0.23 7.62 -2.57
C PHE A 246 1.57 7.37 -1.88
N SER A 247 1.94 8.21 -0.90
CA SER A 247 3.18 8.05 -0.17
C SER A 247 3.26 6.74 0.60
N ASP A 248 2.19 6.32 1.29
CA ASP A 248 2.16 5.00 1.93
C ASP A 248 2.31 3.86 0.90
N GLY A 249 1.61 3.95 -0.23
CA GLY A 249 1.65 2.96 -1.31
C GLY A 249 3.04 2.79 -1.90
N ILE A 250 3.71 3.89 -2.28
CA ILE A 250 5.02 3.82 -2.93
C ILE A 250 6.10 3.35 -1.96
N LEU A 251 6.06 3.79 -0.70
CA LEU A 251 6.98 3.31 0.33
C LEU A 251 6.82 1.81 0.55
N LYS A 252 5.58 1.33 0.69
CA LYS A 252 5.29 -0.09 0.84
C LYS A 252 5.84 -0.89 -0.35
N MET A 253 5.64 -0.41 -1.58
CA MET A 253 6.20 -1.05 -2.78
C MET A 253 7.73 -1.10 -2.76
N LEU A 254 8.40 -0.01 -2.38
CA LEU A 254 9.87 0.07 -2.32
C LEU A 254 10.47 -0.75 -1.16
N LEU A 255 9.72 -1.01 -0.10
CA LEU A 255 10.19 -1.71 1.10
C LEU A 255 9.94 -3.23 1.06
N VAL A 256 8.80 -3.65 0.53
CA VAL A 256 8.28 -5.02 0.73
C VAL A 256 8.98 -6.07 -0.12
N GLU A 257 9.47 -5.74 -1.32
CA GLU A 257 10.17 -6.69 -2.20
C GLU A 257 11.41 -6.06 -2.88
N PRO A 258 12.46 -6.85 -3.21
CA PRO A 258 13.70 -6.33 -3.77
C PRO A 258 13.57 -5.83 -5.21
N TYR A 259 12.56 -6.28 -5.95
CA TYR A 259 12.31 -5.95 -7.36
C TYR A 259 10.82 -5.67 -7.56
N LEU A 260 10.51 -4.51 -8.12
CA LEU A 260 9.18 -4.30 -8.68
C LEU A 260 9.16 -5.10 -9.98
N HIS A 261 8.08 -5.77 -10.37
CA HIS A 261 8.05 -6.61 -11.59
C HIS A 261 8.08 -5.77 -12.90
N LEU A 262 9.08 -4.89 -13.04
CA LEU A 262 9.30 -3.93 -14.12
C LEU A 262 10.30 -4.46 -15.16
N THR A 263 11.08 -5.49 -14.83
CA THR A 263 12.01 -6.17 -15.74
C THR A 263 11.39 -6.47 -17.11
N PRO A 264 10.12 -6.92 -17.23
CA PRO A 264 9.52 -7.14 -18.55
C PRO A 264 9.34 -5.88 -19.42
N LEU A 265 9.44 -4.69 -18.85
CA LEU A 265 9.29 -3.40 -19.55
C LEU A 265 10.62 -2.70 -19.82
N LEU A 266 11.58 -2.80 -18.89
CA LEU A 266 12.85 -2.05 -18.95
C LEU A 266 14.08 -2.94 -19.10
N GLY A 267 14.02 -4.21 -18.68
CA GLY A 267 15.20 -5.03 -18.43
C GLY A 267 15.78 -4.81 -17.01
N PRO A 268 16.64 -5.72 -16.53
CA PRO A 268 17.06 -5.76 -15.13
C PRO A 268 18.00 -4.61 -14.73
N GLU A 269 18.88 -4.16 -15.62
CA GLU A 269 19.82 -3.06 -15.35
C GLU A 269 19.09 -1.72 -15.25
N ASP A 270 18.22 -1.44 -16.22
CA ASP A 270 17.40 -0.23 -16.27
C ASP A 270 16.38 -0.18 -15.13
N GLU A 271 15.80 -1.33 -14.75
CA GLU A 271 14.97 -1.43 -13.55
C GLU A 271 15.74 -1.01 -12.30
N ALA A 272 16.95 -1.55 -12.09
CA ALA A 272 17.74 -1.23 -10.90
C ALA A 272 18.08 0.27 -10.84
N ALA A 273 18.45 0.87 -11.97
CA ALA A 273 18.74 2.31 -12.08
C ALA A 273 17.50 3.18 -11.84
N LEU A 274 16.34 2.77 -12.37
CA LEU A 274 15.08 3.47 -12.13
C LEU A 274 14.66 3.36 -10.66
N LEU A 275 14.77 2.18 -10.05
CA LEU A 275 14.42 1.97 -8.64
C LEU A 275 15.33 2.78 -7.70
N GLU A 276 16.61 2.91 -8.01
CA GLU A 276 17.53 3.79 -7.29
C GLU A 276 17.08 5.25 -7.40
N THR A 277 16.80 5.71 -8.61
CA THR A 277 16.33 7.08 -8.88
C THR A 277 15.00 7.38 -8.17
N ILE A 278 14.04 6.46 -8.20
CA ILE A 278 12.76 6.57 -7.49
C ILE A 278 12.99 6.59 -5.98
N THR A 279 13.87 5.73 -5.47
CA THR A 279 14.17 5.68 -4.04
C THR A 279 14.73 7.02 -3.56
N GLU A 280 15.69 7.59 -4.28
CA GLU A 280 16.24 8.92 -3.97
C GLU A 280 15.18 10.02 -4.04
N ALA A 281 14.40 10.05 -5.13
CA ALA A 281 13.37 11.07 -5.31
C ALA A 281 12.25 10.96 -4.27
N VAL A 282 11.84 9.74 -3.93
CA VAL A 282 10.93 9.50 -2.82
C VAL A 282 11.58 10.01 -1.56
N ILE A 283 12.83 9.65 -1.22
CA ILE A 283 13.56 10.13 -0.03
C ILE A 283 13.65 11.67 0.05
N GLU A 284 13.73 12.36 -1.08
CA GLU A 284 13.75 13.83 -1.11
C GLU A 284 12.37 14.45 -0.90
N SER A 285 11.29 13.73 -1.24
CA SER A 285 9.93 14.25 -1.15
C SER A 285 9.34 14.25 0.26
N ALA A 286 10.11 13.86 1.28
CA ALA A 286 9.64 13.61 2.66
C ALA A 286 8.95 14.83 3.23
N GLU A 287 9.59 15.97 3.03
CA GLU A 287 9.19 17.23 3.65
C GLU A 287 7.81 17.67 3.17
N SER A 288 7.47 17.38 1.90
CA SER A 288 6.22 17.82 1.27
C SER A 288 4.96 17.42 2.05
N LEU A 289 4.92 16.20 2.60
CA LEU A 289 3.78 15.67 3.37
C LEU A 289 3.65 16.29 4.76
N PHE A 290 4.76 16.73 5.32
CA PHE A 290 4.88 17.21 6.70
C PHE A 290 4.86 18.75 6.80
N LEU A 291 4.70 19.45 5.66
CA LEU A 291 4.64 20.91 5.60
C LEU A 291 3.29 21.50 6.05
N ASN A 292 2.18 20.76 5.99
CA ASN A 292 0.84 21.25 6.36
C ASN A 292 0.19 20.40 7.48
N PRO A 293 0.49 20.67 8.76
CA PRO A 293 -0.21 20.05 9.88
C PRO A 293 -1.57 20.72 10.07
N GLY A 294 -2.53 20.43 9.20
CA GLY A 294 -3.94 20.77 9.43
C GLY A 294 -4.43 20.19 10.77
N SER A 295 -5.52 20.76 11.31
CA SER A 295 -6.10 20.39 12.62
C SER A 295 -6.12 18.87 12.82
N ARG A 296 -5.34 18.41 13.81
CA ARG A 296 -5.03 16.99 14.04
C ARG A 296 -6.29 16.24 14.51
N ASN A 297 -6.78 15.34 13.66
CA ASN A 297 -7.62 14.22 14.11
C ASN A 297 -6.71 13.03 14.46
N ASP A 298 -7.04 12.25 15.50
CA ASP A 298 -6.22 11.14 16.02
C ASP A 298 -5.90 10.04 14.97
N GLN A 299 -6.75 9.86 13.96
CA GLN A 299 -6.53 8.88 12.90
C GLN A 299 -5.46 9.34 11.89
N ARG A 300 -5.49 10.62 11.50
CA ARG A 300 -4.51 11.19 10.56
C ARG A 300 -3.12 11.23 11.18
N SER A 301 -3.02 11.46 12.50
CA SER A 301 -1.74 11.41 13.20
C SER A 301 -1.15 9.99 13.23
N LEU A 302 -1.99 8.95 13.37
CA LEU A 302 -1.53 7.55 13.31
C LEU A 302 -1.08 7.12 11.91
N GLN A 303 -1.82 7.51 10.86
CA GLN A 303 -1.44 7.23 9.47
C GLN A 303 -0.11 7.91 9.12
N LEU A 304 0.04 9.20 9.47
CA LEU A 304 1.29 9.94 9.26
C LEU A 304 2.45 9.34 10.06
N LYS A 305 2.20 8.81 11.27
CA LYS A 305 3.21 8.07 12.04
C LYS A 305 3.68 6.82 11.28
N ASN A 306 2.77 6.02 10.74
CA ASN A 306 3.14 4.81 9.99
C ASN A 306 3.92 5.17 8.71
N ILE A 307 3.50 6.23 8.00
CA ILE A 307 4.23 6.75 6.83
C ILE A 307 5.64 7.18 7.25
N ALA A 308 5.79 7.92 8.36
CA ALA A 308 7.08 8.35 8.88
C ALA A 308 8.00 7.17 9.27
N ILE A 309 7.44 6.08 9.80
CA ILE A 309 8.19 4.84 10.08
C ILE A 309 8.64 4.15 8.78
N ASN A 310 7.77 4.05 7.77
CA ASN A 310 8.15 3.46 6.47
C ASN A 310 9.24 4.30 5.78
N TRP A 311 9.16 5.61 5.92
CA TRP A 311 10.21 6.54 5.51
C TRP A 311 11.54 6.31 6.22
N LEU A 312 11.52 6.18 7.54
CA LEU A 312 12.68 5.83 8.34
C LEU A 312 13.31 4.49 7.89
N PHE A 313 12.48 3.50 7.57
CA PHE A 313 12.94 2.23 6.99
C PHE A 313 13.59 2.40 5.62
N LEU A 314 13.08 3.31 4.78
CA LEU A 314 13.66 3.60 3.47
C LEU A 314 15.02 4.27 3.60
N PHE A 315 15.16 5.26 4.50
CA PHE A 315 16.46 5.85 4.85
C PHE A 315 17.45 4.79 5.31
N ALA A 316 17.07 3.93 6.27
CA ALA A 316 17.94 2.90 6.78
C ALA A 316 18.36 1.90 5.69
N LYS A 317 17.42 1.48 4.82
CA LYS A 317 17.69 0.60 3.68
C LYS A 317 18.67 1.24 2.69
N ALA A 318 18.49 2.52 2.37
CA ALA A 318 19.37 3.26 1.47
C ALA A 318 20.77 3.42 2.04
N SER A 319 20.90 3.82 3.32
CA SER A 319 22.19 3.92 4.01
C SER A 319 22.92 2.58 4.07
N LEU A 320 22.23 1.48 4.40
CA LEU A 320 22.85 0.15 4.50
C LEU A 320 23.31 -0.40 3.14
N ARG A 321 22.61 -0.07 2.04
CA ARG A 321 23.04 -0.44 0.68
C ARG A 321 24.33 0.24 0.24
N LYS A 322 24.68 1.39 0.83
CA LYS A 322 25.86 2.18 0.49
C LYS A 322 26.91 2.14 1.61
N ILE A 323 26.88 1.11 2.48
CA ILE A 323 27.77 1.04 3.66
C ILE A 323 29.26 1.11 3.30
N ASP A 324 29.64 0.63 2.13
CA ASP A 324 31.02 0.68 1.61
C ASP A 324 31.40 2.06 1.05
N ASP A 325 30.42 2.92 0.80
CA ASP A 325 30.56 4.30 0.37
C ASP A 325 30.23 5.24 1.54
N GLN A 326 31.26 5.68 2.25
CA GLN A 326 31.11 6.55 3.41
C GLN A 326 30.49 7.91 3.07
N GLU A 327 30.70 8.43 1.86
CA GLU A 327 30.16 9.72 1.43
C GLU A 327 28.65 9.60 1.22
N GLU A 328 28.21 8.57 0.49
CA GLU A 328 26.79 8.29 0.24
C GLU A 328 26.04 7.89 1.53
N THR A 329 26.67 7.09 2.39
CA THR A 329 26.11 6.78 3.71
C THR A 329 25.90 8.05 4.54
N SER A 330 26.89 8.93 4.58
CA SER A 330 26.81 10.21 5.29
C SER A 330 25.75 11.13 4.68
N ARG A 331 25.58 11.12 3.35
CA ARG A 331 24.55 11.87 2.63
C ARG A 331 23.15 11.48 3.12
N TYR A 332 22.82 10.19 3.14
CA TYR A 332 21.51 9.74 3.62
C TYR A 332 21.29 9.99 5.11
N MET A 333 22.33 9.86 5.94
CA MET A 333 22.24 10.23 7.36
C MET A 333 21.93 11.72 7.54
N ASN A 334 22.60 12.57 6.77
CA ASN A 334 22.40 14.02 6.80
C ASN A 334 21.00 14.40 6.30
N MET A 335 20.50 13.77 5.24
CA MET A 335 19.14 13.96 4.74
C MET A 335 18.10 13.55 5.80
N PHE A 336 18.33 12.44 6.51
CA PHE A 336 17.44 12.00 7.58
C PHE A 336 17.38 13.02 8.73
N SER A 337 18.54 13.46 9.24
CA SER A 337 18.62 14.38 10.38
C SER A 337 18.04 15.77 10.07
N HIS A 338 18.16 16.22 8.81
CA HIS A 338 17.58 17.49 8.36
C HIS A 338 16.10 17.38 7.96
N SER A 339 15.59 16.17 7.72
CA SER A 339 14.18 15.97 7.46
C SER A 339 13.32 16.23 8.71
N ARG A 340 12.00 16.39 8.50
CA ARG A 340 11.04 16.52 9.61
C ARG A 340 10.67 15.18 10.26
N ILE A 341 11.08 14.05 9.70
CA ILE A 341 10.67 12.71 10.15
C ILE A 341 11.09 12.43 11.60
N PRO A 342 12.37 12.62 12.01
CA PRO A 342 12.78 12.43 13.40
C PRO A 342 11.91 13.26 14.36
N TYR A 343 11.69 14.53 14.02
CA TYR A 343 10.88 15.45 14.82
C TYR A 343 9.41 15.01 14.94
N HIS A 344 8.80 14.53 13.84
CA HIS A 344 7.44 14.01 13.86
C HIS A 344 7.29 12.76 14.72
N LEU A 345 8.23 11.83 14.64
CA LEU A 345 8.22 10.60 15.43
C LEU A 345 8.47 10.88 16.91
N VAL A 346 9.42 11.75 17.25
CA VAL A 346 9.67 12.21 18.62
C VAL A 346 8.43 12.87 19.22
N ASN A 347 7.81 13.80 18.50
CA ASN A 347 6.59 14.46 18.96
C ASN A 347 5.42 13.49 19.11
N TRP A 348 5.30 12.51 18.22
CA TRP A 348 4.31 11.45 18.37
C TRP A 348 4.55 10.67 19.66
N VAL A 349 5.79 10.26 19.96
CA VAL A 349 6.12 9.56 21.21
C VAL A 349 5.82 10.41 22.45
N ILE A 350 6.22 11.69 22.46
CA ILE A 350 5.91 12.63 23.57
C ILE A 350 4.40 12.76 23.76
N SER A 351 3.62 12.79 22.67
CA SER A 351 2.15 12.85 22.75
C SER A 351 1.51 11.61 23.39
N GLN A 352 2.23 10.49 23.46
CA GLN A 352 1.79 9.29 24.17
C GLN A 352 2.10 9.33 25.68
N GLY A 353 2.73 10.41 26.17
CA GLY A 353 3.06 10.61 27.58
C GLY A 353 4.49 10.19 27.96
N GLU A 354 5.32 9.83 27.00
CA GLU A 354 6.72 9.46 27.22
C GLU A 354 7.63 10.68 27.44
N VAL A 355 8.62 10.55 28.34
CA VAL A 355 9.59 11.60 28.63
C VAL A 355 10.94 11.24 28.02
N ILE A 356 11.36 12.01 27.01
CA ILE A 356 12.63 11.83 26.32
C ILE A 356 13.67 12.76 26.95
N ARG A 357 14.73 12.19 27.52
CA ARG A 357 15.76 12.96 28.27
C ARG A 357 16.76 13.68 27.38
N ASP A 358 17.06 13.12 26.22
CA ASP A 358 18.08 13.63 25.30
C ASP A 358 17.53 13.65 23.87
N VAL A 359 16.69 14.65 23.60
CA VAL A 359 16.01 14.81 22.31
C VAL A 359 17.03 15.17 21.22
N ASP A 360 18.00 16.03 21.52
CA ASP A 360 18.97 16.50 20.53
C ASP A 360 19.89 15.38 20.04
N THR A 361 20.35 14.50 20.93
CA THR A 361 21.13 13.31 20.50
C THR A 361 20.29 12.36 19.65
N LEU A 362 19.00 12.21 19.95
CA LEU A 362 18.10 11.34 19.19
C LEU A 362 17.79 11.91 17.80
N LEU A 363 17.54 13.21 17.67
CA LEU A 363 17.28 13.86 16.39
C LEU A 363 18.50 13.81 15.44
N ASN A 364 19.70 13.77 16.01
CA ASN A 364 20.96 13.64 15.26
C ASN A 364 21.45 12.18 15.12
N SER A 365 20.65 11.21 15.54
CA SER A 365 21.01 9.79 15.46
C SER A 365 20.90 9.23 14.04
N THR A 366 21.57 8.11 13.78
CA THR A 366 21.44 7.43 12.48
C THR A 366 20.03 6.84 12.34
N PRO A 367 19.52 6.64 11.10
CA PRO A 367 18.23 5.98 10.90
C PRO A 367 18.13 4.63 11.64
N VAL A 368 19.20 3.84 11.63
CA VAL A 368 19.26 2.55 12.33
C VAL A 368 19.17 2.72 13.85
N SER A 369 19.94 3.64 14.43
CA SER A 369 19.88 3.92 15.88
C SER A 369 18.51 4.45 16.31
N PHE A 370 17.86 5.24 15.45
CA PHE A 370 16.49 5.71 15.70
C PHE A 370 15.49 4.53 15.68
N ILE A 371 15.65 3.56 14.78
CA ILE A 371 14.85 2.32 14.74
C ILE A 371 15.08 1.49 16.01
N GLU A 372 16.32 1.36 16.49
CA GLU A 372 16.63 0.67 17.76
C GLU A 372 15.92 1.33 18.94
N TRP A 373 15.92 2.67 18.99
CA TRP A 373 15.19 3.41 20.01
C TRP A 373 13.68 3.12 19.97
N LEU A 374 13.07 3.15 18.77
CA LEU A 374 11.65 2.81 18.59
C LEU A 374 11.33 1.36 19.01
N LEU A 375 12.21 0.41 18.71
CA LEU A 375 12.07 -0.98 19.16
C LEU A 375 12.11 -1.09 20.69
N SER A 376 12.97 -0.32 21.35
CA SER A 376 13.05 -0.33 22.82
C SER A 376 11.77 0.19 23.49
N LEU A 377 11.10 1.18 22.88
CA LEU A 377 9.80 1.67 23.35
C LEU A 377 8.70 0.62 23.15
N GLU A 378 8.73 -0.09 22.03
CA GLU A 378 7.82 -1.20 21.75
C GLU A 378 7.96 -2.33 22.78
N GLU A 379 9.17 -2.63 23.22
CA GLU A 379 9.45 -3.59 24.28
C GLU A 379 8.99 -3.11 25.67
N GLN A 380 8.95 -1.79 25.88
CA GLN A 380 8.41 -1.17 27.10
C GLN A 380 6.88 -1.11 27.11
N GLY A 381 6.22 -1.54 26.02
CA GLY A 381 4.77 -1.66 25.92
C GLY A 381 4.08 -0.55 25.12
N LEU A 382 4.84 0.39 24.55
CA LEU A 382 4.28 1.39 23.64
C LEU A 382 3.98 0.74 22.28
N ARG A 383 2.78 0.91 21.72
CA ARG A 383 2.48 0.35 20.39
C ARG A 383 3.01 1.24 19.27
N VAL A 384 4.30 1.14 19.00
CA VAL A 384 5.02 1.89 17.98
C VAL A 384 4.73 1.34 16.60
N PHE A 385 4.82 0.02 16.41
CA PHE A 385 4.59 -0.60 15.11
C PHE A 385 3.11 -0.99 14.94
N ASP A 386 2.59 -0.79 13.74
CA ASP A 386 1.19 -1.07 13.42
C ASP A 386 0.90 -2.58 13.34
N CYS A 387 1.87 -3.35 12.84
CA CYS A 387 1.79 -4.78 12.63
C CYS A 387 3.14 -5.49 12.91
N ASP A 388 3.07 -6.81 13.11
CA ASP A 388 4.24 -7.66 13.36
C ASP A 388 5.28 -7.60 12.24
N HIS A 389 4.85 -7.36 11.01
CA HIS A 389 5.77 -7.26 9.89
C HIS A 389 6.65 -6.02 9.97
N SER A 390 6.07 -4.86 10.31
CA SER A 390 6.82 -3.61 10.48
C SER A 390 7.84 -3.76 11.62
N LYS A 391 7.43 -4.40 12.73
CA LYS A 391 8.32 -4.77 13.84
C LYS A 391 9.43 -5.75 13.43
N ASN A 392 9.12 -6.76 12.64
CA ASN A 392 10.11 -7.73 12.15
C ASN A 392 11.08 -7.10 11.15
N TYR A 393 10.61 -6.17 10.33
CA TYR A 393 11.46 -5.39 9.42
C TYR A 393 12.43 -4.52 10.22
N ALA A 394 11.95 -3.79 11.24
CA ALA A 394 12.79 -3.03 12.15
C ALA A 394 13.91 -3.89 12.77
N LYS A 395 13.57 -5.07 13.30
CA LYS A 395 14.55 -6.02 13.84
C LYS A 395 15.57 -6.48 12.79
N THR A 396 15.11 -6.71 11.56
CA THR A 396 15.95 -7.12 10.44
C THR A 396 16.95 -6.03 10.05
N VAL A 397 16.51 -4.76 9.96
CA VAL A 397 17.38 -3.62 9.68
C VAL A 397 18.47 -3.46 10.73
N VAL A 398 18.11 -3.57 12.01
CA VAL A 398 19.05 -3.53 13.14
C VAL A 398 20.02 -4.71 13.13
N HIS A 399 19.57 -5.86 12.63
CA HIS A 399 20.44 -7.01 12.47
C HIS A 399 21.44 -6.82 11.31
N TRP A 400 21.01 -6.24 10.19
CA TRP A 400 21.85 -5.96 9.01
C TRP A 400 22.91 -4.88 9.24
N SER A 401 22.69 -3.97 10.19
CA SER A 401 23.68 -2.94 10.52
C SER A 401 24.89 -3.47 11.31
N ARG A 402 24.84 -4.73 11.78
CA ARG A 402 25.92 -5.32 12.57
C ARG A 402 27.10 -5.69 11.66
N PRO A 403 28.34 -5.35 12.05
CA PRO A 403 29.52 -5.50 11.20
C PRO A 403 29.86 -6.95 10.81
N ASP A 404 29.27 -7.94 11.48
CA ASP A 404 29.55 -9.36 11.23
C ASP A 404 28.82 -9.95 10.00
N LEU A 405 27.93 -9.17 9.36
CA LEU A 405 27.04 -9.64 8.28
C LEU A 405 26.91 -8.57 7.19
N SER A 406 27.93 -8.39 6.35
CA SER A 406 27.80 -7.53 5.16
C SER A 406 26.69 -8.05 4.23
N LEU A 407 25.96 -7.11 3.63
CA LEU A 407 24.70 -7.29 2.90
C LEU A 407 24.78 -8.32 1.73
N GLU A 408 25.97 -8.48 1.13
CA GLU A 408 26.19 -9.38 -0.01
C GLU A 408 25.93 -10.85 0.31
N ALA A 409 26.20 -11.31 1.53
CA ALA A 409 26.06 -12.72 1.89
C ALA A 409 24.60 -13.20 2.04
N THR A 410 23.64 -12.26 2.16
CA THR A 410 22.22 -12.60 2.44
C THR A 410 21.33 -12.45 1.21
N LEU A 411 21.66 -11.54 0.29
CA LEU A 411 20.93 -11.40 -0.98
C LEU A 411 21.20 -12.56 -1.94
N LEU A 412 22.44 -13.06 -1.99
CA LEU A 412 22.80 -14.27 -2.76
C LEU A 412 22.15 -15.55 -2.19
N LYS A 413 21.98 -15.65 -0.86
CA LYS A 413 21.36 -16.83 -0.24
C LYS A 413 19.84 -16.94 -0.47
N GLN A 414 19.16 -15.87 -0.88
CA GLN A 414 17.77 -15.96 -1.33
C GLN A 414 17.65 -16.36 -2.80
N GLN A 415 18.72 -16.27 -3.59
CA GLN A 415 18.78 -16.73 -4.98
C GLN A 415 19.22 -18.19 -5.13
N ASP A 416 20.07 -18.72 -4.24
CA ASP A 416 20.63 -20.09 -4.35
C ASP A 416 19.81 -21.21 -3.65
N GLY A 417 18.58 -20.93 -3.23
CA GLY A 417 17.74 -21.89 -2.48
C GLY A 417 16.91 -22.86 -3.33
N VAL A 418 16.91 -22.74 -4.66
CA VAL A 418 16.07 -23.54 -5.56
C VAL A 418 16.89 -23.95 -6.79
N ASP A 419 17.77 -24.92 -6.60
CA ASP A 419 18.07 -26.02 -7.54
C ASP A 419 19.46 -26.58 -7.27
N GLN A 420 19.50 -27.77 -6.65
CA GLN A 420 20.44 -28.85 -6.97
C GLN A 420 20.19 -30.04 -6.03
N ASP A 421 19.36 -30.97 -6.50
CA ASP A 421 19.64 -32.41 -6.38
C ASP A 421 18.71 -33.16 -7.34
N ALA A 422 19.03 -33.05 -8.62
CA ALA A 422 18.53 -33.93 -9.66
C ALA A 422 19.69 -34.22 -10.61
N GLU A 423 20.37 -35.35 -10.39
CA GLU A 423 20.84 -36.27 -11.44
C GLU A 423 21.73 -37.37 -10.82
N MET A 424 21.20 -38.58 -10.74
CA MET A 424 21.95 -39.78 -11.15
C MET A 424 20.99 -40.72 -11.88
N ALA A 425 21.36 -41.00 -13.13
CA ALA A 425 20.54 -41.58 -14.17
C ALA A 425 20.34 -43.10 -14.07
N ASP A 426 19.26 -43.51 -14.75
CA ASP A 426 19.06 -44.73 -15.55
C ASP A 426 19.24 -46.12 -14.93
N HIS A 427 18.18 -46.93 -14.97
CA HIS A 427 18.01 -47.91 -16.05
C HIS A 427 16.76 -48.82 -15.86
N LEU A 428 16.01 -48.94 -16.97
CA LEU A 428 15.34 -50.13 -17.51
C LEU A 428 13.99 -50.63 -16.94
N ILE A 429 12.98 -50.52 -17.83
CA ILE A 429 12.00 -51.53 -18.30
C ILE A 429 11.16 -52.28 -17.24
N VAL A 430 9.82 -52.11 -17.27
CA VAL A 430 8.81 -53.14 -17.63
C VAL A 430 7.39 -52.60 -17.35
N SER A 431 6.60 -52.59 -18.42
CA SER A 431 5.15 -52.69 -18.58
C SER A 431 4.23 -53.15 -17.41
N SER A 432 3.09 -52.43 -17.31
CA SER A 432 1.71 -52.96 -17.34
C SER A 432 0.98 -53.46 -16.06
N ILE A 433 -0.31 -53.04 -15.98
CA ILE A 433 -1.52 -53.73 -15.45
C ILE A 433 -1.85 -53.59 -13.94
N SER A 434 -2.76 -52.65 -13.65
CA SER A 434 -4.17 -52.83 -13.22
C SER A 434 -4.59 -53.62 -11.93
N ILE A 435 -5.55 -52.98 -11.22
CA ILE A 435 -6.76 -53.50 -10.53
C ILE A 435 -6.70 -54.11 -9.10
N SER A 436 -7.45 -53.43 -8.22
CA SER A 436 -8.36 -53.85 -7.14
C SER A 436 -7.87 -54.31 -5.76
N SER A 437 -8.47 -53.65 -4.76
CA SER A 437 -9.31 -54.21 -3.67
C SER A 437 -8.75 -55.27 -2.73
N GLY A 438 -8.92 -55.03 -1.42
CA GLY A 438 -9.19 -56.13 -0.48
C GLY A 438 -8.77 -55.94 0.96
N SER A 439 -9.70 -55.43 1.77
CA SER A 439 -10.08 -55.93 3.10
C SER A 439 -9.04 -56.12 4.22
N SER A 440 -9.27 -55.33 5.29
CA SER A 440 -9.43 -55.74 6.70
C SER A 440 -8.51 -56.81 7.31
N THR A 441 -7.94 -56.53 8.48
CA THR A 441 -8.47 -57.04 9.77
C THR A 441 -7.68 -56.53 10.99
N ARG A 442 -8.44 -55.95 11.93
CA ARG A 442 -8.41 -56.14 13.39
C ARG A 442 -7.08 -56.50 14.08
N LYS A 443 -6.69 -55.67 15.06
CA LYS A 443 -6.63 -56.09 16.48
C LYS A 443 -6.83 -54.89 17.42
N ARG A 444 -7.82 -55.07 18.30
CA ARG A 444 -8.27 -54.19 19.38
C ARG A 444 -7.57 -54.64 20.66
N LYS A 445 -7.17 -53.71 21.52
CA LYS A 445 -7.17 -53.89 22.99
C LYS A 445 -7.49 -52.54 23.64
N GLU A 446 -8.77 -52.37 24.00
CA GLU A 446 -9.23 -51.56 25.14
C GLU A 446 -8.57 -52.12 26.43
N GLU A 447 -8.37 -51.38 27.51
CA GLU A 447 -9.38 -50.75 28.39
C GLU A 447 -8.59 -49.95 29.47
N ARG A 448 -8.75 -48.63 29.64
CA ARG A 448 -9.72 -47.89 30.49
C ARG A 448 -9.60 -48.15 32.02
N LEU A 449 -9.34 -47.08 32.81
CA LEU A 449 -10.33 -46.38 33.66
C LEU A 449 -9.67 -45.36 34.63
N ASP A 450 -10.11 -44.10 34.48
CA ASP A 450 -10.45 -43.04 35.44
C ASP A 450 -9.82 -42.97 36.84
N LYS A 451 -9.39 -41.76 37.24
CA LYS A 451 -10.12 -40.94 38.23
C LYS A 451 -9.55 -39.52 38.43
N GLU A 452 -10.49 -38.59 38.50
CA GLU A 452 -10.60 -37.38 39.36
C GLU A 452 -9.51 -36.29 39.35
N GLY A 453 -9.94 -35.11 38.88
CA GLY A 453 -10.07 -33.94 39.77
C GLY A 453 -8.82 -33.10 40.01
N GLU A 454 -8.73 -31.94 39.35
CA GLU A 454 -8.66 -30.62 40.02
C GLU A 454 -8.42 -29.50 38.99
N THR A 455 -9.46 -28.70 38.78
CA THR A 455 -9.41 -27.38 38.15
C THR A 455 -8.66 -26.39 39.04
N LYS A 456 -7.55 -25.82 38.54
CA LYS A 456 -6.93 -24.61 39.11
C LYS A 456 -7.17 -23.41 38.20
N THR A 457 -8.29 -22.73 38.42
CA THR A 457 -8.56 -21.37 37.95
C THR A 457 -7.66 -20.39 38.70
N LYS A 458 -6.78 -19.68 38.00
CA LYS A 458 -6.06 -18.53 38.55
C LYS A 458 -6.94 -17.28 38.40
N LEU A 459 -7.55 -16.89 39.51
CA LEU A 459 -8.21 -15.59 39.70
C LEU A 459 -7.17 -14.47 39.60
N PHE A 460 -7.21 -13.68 38.52
CA PHE A 460 -6.55 -12.38 38.49
C PHE A 460 -7.47 -11.32 39.13
N LYS A 461 -6.95 -10.70 40.17
CA LYS A 461 -7.61 -9.68 41.00
C LYS A 461 -7.63 -8.36 40.22
N LEU A 462 -8.77 -8.01 39.65
CA LEU A 462 -9.03 -6.73 39.01
C LEU A 462 -9.05 -5.62 40.09
N ARG A 463 -8.04 -4.73 40.10
CA ARG A 463 -8.13 -3.48 40.87
C ARG A 463 -8.86 -2.43 40.02
N HIS A 464 -10.10 -2.13 40.40
CA HIS A 464 -10.78 -0.89 40.01
C HIS A 464 -10.10 0.28 40.71
N ASN A 465 -9.51 1.21 39.95
CA ASN A 465 -9.26 2.56 40.42
C ASN A 465 -10.06 3.52 39.54
N ASN A 466 -11.11 4.09 40.14
CA ASN A 466 -11.82 5.25 39.63
C ASN A 466 -10.90 6.47 39.71
N PHE A 467 -10.55 7.07 38.57
CA PHE A 467 -10.22 8.48 38.51
C PHE A 467 -11.05 9.11 37.39
N GLN A 468 -12.14 9.73 37.82
CA GLN A 468 -12.96 10.62 37.04
C GLN A 468 -12.41 12.02 37.30
N GLU A 469 -11.51 12.53 36.45
CA GLU A 469 -11.13 13.93 36.52
C GLU A 469 -10.92 14.51 35.12
N LYS A 470 -11.77 15.48 34.79
CA LYS A 470 -11.73 16.29 33.57
C LYS A 470 -10.48 17.17 33.59
N ALA A 471 -9.43 16.77 32.89
CA ALA A 471 -8.37 17.70 32.50
C ALA A 471 -8.68 18.26 31.10
N ARG A 472 -9.10 19.52 31.05
CA ARG A 472 -9.10 20.31 29.82
C ARG A 472 -7.64 20.52 29.41
N LEU A 473 -7.17 19.81 28.39
CA LEU A 473 -5.88 20.09 27.76
C LEU A 473 -6.08 21.20 26.73
N GLN A 474 -5.55 22.38 27.02
CA GLN A 474 -5.34 23.44 26.03
C GLN A 474 -4.18 23.02 25.11
N PRO A 475 -4.22 23.34 23.80
CA PRO A 475 -3.11 23.07 22.91
C PRO A 475 -1.98 24.07 23.20
N PHE A 476 -0.80 23.55 23.57
CA PHE A 476 0.44 24.32 23.56
C PHE A 476 0.84 24.57 22.11
N VAL A 477 0.72 25.82 21.68
CA VAL A 477 1.29 26.33 20.42
C VAL A 477 2.72 26.78 20.75
N PHE A 478 3.71 26.07 20.20
CA PHE A 478 5.04 26.66 20.08
C PHE A 478 5.08 27.45 18.78
N SER A 479 5.16 28.77 18.91
CA SER A 479 5.31 29.69 17.79
C SER A 479 6.69 29.52 17.16
N ASP A 480 6.72 29.31 15.84
CA ASP A 480 7.90 29.49 15.01
C ASP A 480 8.40 30.93 15.15
N LEU A 481 9.54 31.15 15.79
CA LEU A 481 10.34 32.38 15.70
C LEU A 481 11.69 32.17 16.42
N LEU A 482 12.68 31.66 15.69
CA LEU A 482 14.09 31.89 15.99
C LEU A 482 14.60 32.90 14.96
N VAL A 483 14.48 34.19 15.28
CA VAL A 483 15.21 35.25 14.60
C VAL A 483 16.18 35.86 15.60
N ASN A 484 17.44 35.88 15.20
CA ASN A 484 18.62 36.31 15.93
C ASN A 484 18.43 37.61 16.73
N GLY A 485 18.80 37.56 18.00
CA GLY A 485 19.02 38.73 18.82
C GLY A 485 20.27 39.49 18.39
N THR A 486 20.12 40.80 18.21
CA THR A 486 21.17 41.75 18.61
C THR A 486 20.47 42.93 19.28
N GLU A 487 20.84 43.15 20.53
CA GLU A 487 20.38 44.22 21.41
C GLU A 487 20.74 45.60 20.83
N VAL A 488 19.95 46.65 21.14
CA VAL A 488 20.37 47.85 21.90
C VAL A 488 19.11 48.68 22.27
N GLY A 489 18.80 48.72 23.57
CA GLY A 489 18.75 49.94 24.40
C GLY A 489 17.77 51.10 24.14
N VAL A 490 16.81 51.21 25.08
CA VAL A 490 16.34 52.42 25.83
C VAL A 490 15.53 53.51 25.10
N SER A 491 14.26 53.67 25.47
CA SER A 491 13.78 54.74 26.38
C SER A 491 12.26 54.91 26.34
N ASP A 492 11.71 55.10 27.54
CA ASP A 492 10.38 55.53 27.96
C ASP A 492 9.56 56.43 27.01
N MET A 493 8.23 56.26 27.01
CA MET A 493 7.25 57.14 27.70
C MET A 493 5.89 57.19 26.97
N GLU A 494 4.80 56.99 27.74
CA GLU A 494 3.41 57.52 27.63
C GLU A 494 2.80 57.67 26.22
N LEU A 495 1.67 57.05 25.85
CA LEU A 495 0.34 57.09 26.48
C LEU A 495 -0.55 55.98 25.86
#